data_AF-A0A7V0JIY9-F1
#
_entry.id   AF-A0A7V0JIY9-F1
#
_cell.length_a   1.000
_cell.length_b   1.000
_cell.length_c   1.000
_cell.angle_alpha   90.00
_cell.angle_beta   90.00
_cell.angle_gamma   90.00
#
_symmetry.space_group_name_H-M   'P 1'
#
loop_
_entity.id
_entity.type
_entity.pdbx_description
1 polymer ?
#
loop_
_entity_poly.entity_id
_entity_poly.type
_entity_poly.pdbx_seq_one_letter_code
_entity_poly.pdbx_strand_id
1 'polypeptide(L)'
;MTKAEKTKRLDEIRQLVLAFCEEHLSEELAGYALRLCETLGRKQKISITRGSKEIWAASIVYVIARLNFLFDSESEFFLTADTICDYFSTKKSTIGSKATYIENVCNIGLGAEGFCSPKISDSLTLVELPNGFVIPKSMLPEFKFVVEAANDEETKELEEFMAEQQRHKAREIAEKKDRHAEINQKIAKDKKRKKKENDKELGLFDLNL
;
A
#
# COMPACT_ATOMS: atom_id res chain seq x y z
N MET A 1 -26.47 6.70 14.67
CA MET A 1 -25.03 6.64 14.94
C MET A 1 -24.58 8.05 15.26
N THR A 2 -24.02 8.28 16.44
CA THR A 2 -23.50 9.61 16.77
C THR A 2 -22.20 9.86 16.01
N LYS A 3 -21.92 11.11 15.64
CA LYS A 3 -20.68 11.48 14.93
C LYS A 3 -19.44 11.07 15.73
N ALA A 4 -19.50 11.17 17.06
CA ALA A 4 -18.43 10.81 17.98
C ALA A 4 -18.11 9.30 17.98
N GLU A 5 -19.13 8.43 18.01
CA GLU A 5 -18.95 6.96 17.92
C GLU A 5 -18.26 6.55 16.62
N LYS A 6 -18.64 7.19 15.50
CA LYS A 6 -18.05 6.90 14.20
C LYS A 6 -16.56 7.27 14.20
N THR A 7 -16.21 8.45 14.69
CA THR A 7 -14.82 8.92 14.77
C THR A 7 -13.98 7.99 15.65
N LYS A 8 -14.45 7.69 16.86
CA LYS A 8 -13.73 6.76 17.76
C LYS A 8 -13.49 5.41 17.10
N ARG A 9 -14.51 4.84 16.45
CA ARG A 9 -14.37 3.55 15.75
C ARG A 9 -13.38 3.63 14.59
N LEU A 10 -13.36 4.74 13.85
CA LEU A 10 -12.38 4.97 12.78
C LEU A 10 -10.96 5.04 13.33
N ASP A 11 -10.75 5.70 14.47
CA ASP A 11 -9.42 5.80 15.09
C ASP A 11 -8.91 4.43 15.54
N GLU A 12 -9.78 3.60 16.15
CA GLU A 12 -9.46 2.21 16.50
C GLU A 12 -9.07 1.39 15.26
N ILE A 13 -9.79 1.53 14.15
CA ILE A 13 -9.48 0.86 12.88
C ILE A 13 -8.16 1.38 12.32
N ARG A 14 -7.91 2.69 12.39
CA ARG A 14 -6.69 3.34 11.89
C ARG A 14 -5.45 2.80 12.61
N GLN A 15 -5.52 2.65 13.93
CA GLN A 15 -4.44 2.07 14.73
C GLN A 15 -4.14 0.63 14.34
N LEU A 16 -5.17 -0.20 14.14
CA LEU A 16 -5.01 -1.58 13.69
C LEU A 16 -4.38 -1.69 12.29
N VAL A 17 -4.79 -0.82 11.37
CA VAL A 17 -4.22 -0.75 10.02
C VAL A 17 -2.75 -0.33 10.08
N LEU A 18 -2.43 0.72 10.87
CA LEU A 18 -1.06 1.19 11.04
C LEU A 18 -0.14 0.12 11.61
N ALA A 19 -0.58 -0.59 12.66
CA ALA A 19 0.20 -1.67 13.25
C ALA A 19 0.53 -2.79 12.25
N PHE A 20 -0.41 -3.14 11.37
CA PHE A 20 -0.14 -4.10 10.28
C PHE A 20 0.84 -3.53 9.26
N CYS A 21 0.65 -2.28 8.86
CA CYS A 21 1.52 -1.63 7.88
C CYS A 21 2.96 -1.52 8.39
N GLU A 22 3.17 -1.19 9.66
CA GLU A 22 4.51 -1.12 10.28
C GLU A 22 5.22 -2.48 10.29
N GLU A 23 4.49 -3.59 10.44
CA GLU A 23 5.07 -4.94 10.45
C GLU A 23 5.33 -5.50 9.05
N HIS A 24 4.52 -5.12 8.05
CA HIS A 24 4.46 -5.84 6.78
C HIS A 24 4.62 -4.98 5.52
N LEU A 25 4.46 -3.66 5.59
CA LEU A 25 4.35 -2.77 4.43
C LEU A 25 5.30 -1.56 4.55
N SER A 26 5.39 -0.79 3.47
CA SER A 26 6.12 0.49 3.46
C SER A 26 5.27 1.66 3.97
N GLU A 27 5.94 2.76 4.31
CA GLU A 27 5.28 4.03 4.69
C GLU A 27 4.35 4.55 3.58
N GLU A 28 4.71 4.37 2.31
CA GLU A 28 3.89 4.77 1.16
C GLU A 28 2.56 4.00 1.14
N LEU A 29 2.62 2.67 1.29
CA LEU A 29 1.43 1.81 1.34
C LEU A 29 0.58 2.10 2.59
N ALA A 30 1.23 2.40 3.73
CA ALA A 30 0.55 2.87 4.93
C ALA A 30 -0.22 4.18 4.65
N GLY A 31 0.39 5.12 3.93
CA GLY A 31 -0.25 6.36 3.48
C GLY A 31 -1.51 6.12 2.66
N TYR A 32 -1.51 5.15 1.74
CA TYR A 32 -2.70 4.77 0.97
C TYR A 32 -3.79 4.17 1.86
N ALA A 33 -3.43 3.30 2.80
CA ALA A 33 -4.37 2.70 3.74
C ALA A 33 -5.02 3.75 4.66
N LEU A 34 -4.23 4.72 5.13
CA LEU A 34 -4.73 5.85 5.92
C LEU A 34 -5.71 6.73 5.11
N ARG A 35 -5.38 7.02 3.85
CA ARG A 35 -6.28 7.76 2.96
C ARG A 35 -7.60 7.03 2.74
N LEU A 36 -7.58 5.70 2.69
CA LEU A 36 -8.80 4.90 2.60
C LEU A 36 -9.65 5.00 3.88
N CYS A 37 -9.03 4.96 5.06
CA CYS A 37 -9.70 5.22 6.33
C CYS A 37 -10.39 6.61 6.34
N GLU A 38 -9.70 7.65 5.88
CA GLU A 38 -10.26 9.00 5.81
C GLU A 38 -11.44 9.09 4.83
N THR A 39 -11.31 8.46 3.66
CA THR A 39 -12.38 8.38 2.66
C THR A 39 -13.63 7.72 3.26
N LEU A 40 -13.47 6.60 3.97
CA LEU A 40 -14.56 5.92 4.68
C LEU A 40 -15.19 6.81 5.76
N GLY A 41 -14.38 7.60 6.47
CA GLY A 41 -14.85 8.57 7.45
C GLY A 41 -15.79 9.63 6.87
N ARG A 42 -15.53 10.07 5.63
CA ARG A 42 -16.35 11.07 4.93
C ARG A 42 -17.66 10.50 4.37
N LYS A 43 -17.74 9.18 4.12
CA LYS A 43 -18.97 8.54 3.58
C LYS A 43 -20.06 8.46 4.66
N GLN A 44 -21.11 9.27 4.54
CA GLN A 44 -22.21 9.33 5.53
C GLN A 44 -23.02 8.03 5.63
N LYS A 45 -23.27 7.35 4.50
CA LYS A 45 -24.12 6.14 4.46
C LYS A 45 -23.43 4.89 5.02
N ILE A 46 -22.12 4.93 5.30
CA ILE A 46 -21.38 3.79 5.84
C ILE A 46 -21.57 3.71 7.36
N SER A 47 -22.08 2.57 7.82
CA SER A 47 -22.15 2.23 9.24
C SER A 47 -20.88 1.48 9.67
N ILE A 48 -19.77 2.19 9.86
CA ILE A 48 -18.48 1.58 10.21
C ILE A 48 -18.47 0.94 11.61
N THR A 49 -19.43 1.32 12.46
CA THR A 49 -19.65 0.73 13.78
C THR A 49 -20.29 -0.67 13.71
N ARG A 50 -20.85 -1.05 12.55
CA ARG A 50 -21.40 -2.39 12.33
C ARG A 50 -20.29 -3.36 11.90
N GLY A 51 -20.17 -4.46 12.61
CA GLY A 51 -19.12 -5.46 12.43
C GLY A 51 -17.90 -5.22 13.32
N SER A 52 -17.00 -6.21 13.34
CA SER A 52 -15.75 -6.13 14.10
C SER A 52 -14.79 -5.13 13.44
N LYS A 53 -14.05 -4.39 14.27
CA LYS A 53 -13.03 -3.43 13.82
C LYS A 53 -11.87 -4.13 13.09
N GLU A 54 -11.57 -5.36 13.47
CA GLU A 54 -10.57 -6.23 12.86
C GLU A 54 -10.97 -6.59 11.42
N ILE A 55 -12.24 -6.92 11.17
CA ILE A 55 -12.71 -7.17 9.80
C ILE A 55 -12.60 -5.90 8.94
N TRP A 56 -12.92 -4.73 9.48
CA TRP A 56 -12.75 -3.46 8.77
C TRP A 56 -11.29 -3.17 8.45
N ALA A 57 -10.39 -3.30 9.42
CA ALA A 57 -8.95 -3.10 9.25
C ALA A 57 -8.36 -4.07 8.22
N ALA A 58 -8.65 -5.37 8.35
CA ALA A 58 -8.22 -6.39 7.40
C ALA A 58 -8.72 -6.10 5.98
N SER A 59 -9.97 -5.65 5.83
CA SER A 59 -10.54 -5.33 4.52
C SER A 59 -9.91 -4.10 3.89
N ILE A 60 -9.55 -3.08 4.68
CA ILE A 60 -8.81 -1.88 4.21
C ILE A 60 -7.44 -2.29 3.68
N VAL A 61 -6.68 -3.07 4.46
CA VAL A 61 -5.38 -3.61 4.03
C VAL A 61 -5.54 -4.44 2.76
N TYR A 62 -6.57 -5.29 2.70
CA TYR A 62 -6.84 -6.12 1.53
C TYR A 62 -7.10 -5.29 0.26
N VAL A 63 -7.87 -4.19 0.35
CA VAL A 63 -8.09 -3.28 -0.78
C VAL A 63 -6.77 -2.69 -1.26
N ILE A 64 -5.93 -2.17 -0.35
CA ILE A 64 -4.62 -1.61 -0.71
C ILE A 64 -3.72 -2.67 -1.34
N ALA A 65 -3.71 -3.89 -0.79
CA ALA A 65 -2.97 -5.01 -1.34
C ALA A 65 -3.41 -5.35 -2.77
N ARG A 66 -4.73 -5.35 -3.04
CA ARG A 66 -5.28 -5.60 -4.37
C ARG A 66 -4.89 -4.50 -5.37
N LEU A 67 -5.05 -3.24 -4.98
CA LEU A 67 -4.78 -2.08 -5.84
C LEU A 67 -3.29 -1.91 -6.18
N ASN A 68 -2.40 -2.45 -5.35
CA ASN A 68 -0.95 -2.37 -5.52
C ASN A 68 -0.32 -3.69 -5.95
N PHE A 69 -1.13 -4.67 -6.39
CA PHE A 69 -0.66 -6.00 -6.83
C PHE A 69 0.22 -6.72 -5.79
N LEU A 70 -0.05 -6.54 -4.50
CA LEU A 70 0.74 -7.15 -3.43
C LEU A 70 0.50 -8.66 -3.31
N PHE A 71 -0.54 -9.20 -3.94
CA PHE A 71 -0.78 -10.64 -4.01
C PHE A 71 0.05 -11.34 -5.09
N ASP A 72 0.78 -10.58 -5.91
CA ASP A 72 1.70 -11.13 -6.91
C ASP A 72 3.04 -11.48 -6.24
N SER A 73 3.56 -12.68 -6.49
CA SER A 73 4.84 -13.15 -5.94
C SER A 73 6.02 -12.30 -6.38
N GLU A 74 5.90 -11.59 -7.50
CA GLU A 74 6.93 -10.66 -8.00
C GLU A 74 6.89 -9.29 -7.29
N SER A 75 5.89 -9.04 -6.45
CA SER A 75 5.80 -7.80 -5.68
C SER A 75 6.85 -7.74 -4.57
N GLU A 76 7.51 -6.59 -4.42
CA GLU A 76 8.46 -6.34 -3.33
C GLU A 76 7.82 -6.53 -1.94
N PHE A 77 6.54 -6.18 -1.82
CA PHE A 77 5.73 -6.35 -0.60
C PHE A 77 4.74 -7.49 -0.76
N PHE A 78 5.20 -8.62 -1.31
CA PHE A 78 4.35 -9.80 -1.49
C PHE A 78 3.68 -10.21 -0.18
N LEU A 79 2.36 -10.26 -0.23
CA LEU A 79 1.48 -10.68 0.84
C LEU A 79 0.53 -11.74 0.33
N THR A 80 0.13 -12.63 1.24
CA THR A 80 -0.97 -13.55 0.97
C THR A 80 -2.22 -13.08 1.72
N ALA A 81 -3.38 -13.46 1.20
CA ALA A 81 -4.64 -13.24 1.93
C ALA A 81 -4.63 -13.93 3.30
N ASP A 82 -3.92 -15.06 3.45
CA ASP A 82 -3.73 -15.74 4.74
C ASP A 82 -2.98 -14.86 5.74
N THR A 83 -1.88 -14.22 5.31
CA THR A 83 -1.11 -13.31 6.19
C THR A 83 -1.99 -12.21 6.78
N ILE A 84 -2.88 -11.62 5.97
CA ILE A 84 -3.85 -10.61 6.45
C ILE A 84 -4.87 -11.26 7.40
N CYS A 85 -5.42 -12.42 7.04
CA CYS A 85 -6.42 -13.12 7.85
C CYS A 85 -5.88 -13.50 9.23
N ASP A 86 -4.69 -14.08 9.27
CA ASP A 86 -4.03 -14.57 10.48
C ASP A 86 -3.72 -13.41 11.43
N TYR A 87 -3.17 -12.31 10.90
CA TYR A 87 -2.86 -11.13 11.70
C TYR A 87 -4.09 -10.56 12.42
N PHE A 88 -5.20 -10.41 11.69
CA PHE A 88 -6.42 -9.83 12.23
C PHE A 88 -7.36 -10.87 12.87
N SER A 89 -7.00 -12.15 12.87
CA SER A 89 -7.88 -13.27 13.30
C SER A 89 -9.24 -13.26 12.56
N THR A 90 -9.21 -13.15 11.23
CA THR A 90 -10.41 -13.05 10.38
C THR A 90 -10.46 -14.16 9.32
N LYS A 91 -11.57 -14.23 8.56
CA LYS A 91 -11.79 -15.21 7.49
C LYS A 91 -11.72 -14.55 6.11
N LYS A 92 -11.06 -15.22 5.16
CA LYS A 92 -10.89 -14.78 3.76
C LYS A 92 -12.19 -14.32 3.08
N SER A 93 -13.24 -15.14 3.15
CA SER A 93 -14.53 -14.84 2.52
C SER A 93 -15.17 -13.55 3.07
N THR A 94 -15.05 -13.33 4.37
CA THR A 94 -15.58 -12.15 5.06
C THR A 94 -14.83 -10.89 4.67
N ILE A 95 -13.50 -10.92 4.70
CA ILE A 95 -12.69 -9.74 4.36
C ILE A 95 -12.74 -9.42 2.87
N GLY A 96 -12.75 -10.43 1.99
CA GLY A 96 -12.86 -10.23 0.55
C GLY A 96 -14.18 -9.59 0.15
N SER A 97 -15.30 -10.09 0.71
CA SER A 97 -16.64 -9.50 0.47
C SER A 97 -16.72 -8.06 1.00
N LYS A 98 -16.13 -7.79 2.17
CA LYS A 98 -16.13 -6.43 2.73
C LYS A 98 -15.18 -5.49 1.99
N ALA A 99 -14.05 -5.96 1.48
CA ALA A 99 -13.15 -5.20 0.62
C ALA A 99 -13.86 -4.74 -0.67
N THR A 100 -14.56 -5.65 -1.35
CA THR A 100 -15.39 -5.30 -2.53
C THR A 100 -16.49 -4.30 -2.17
N TYR A 101 -17.13 -4.44 -1.00
CA TYR A 101 -18.07 -3.44 -0.52
C TYR A 101 -17.42 -2.05 -0.32
N ILE A 102 -16.22 -2.00 0.25
CA ILE A 102 -15.46 -0.74 0.44
C ILE A 102 -15.14 -0.09 -0.90
N GLU A 103 -14.61 -0.85 -1.86
CA GLU A 103 -14.32 -0.39 -3.22
C GLU A 103 -15.57 0.24 -3.87
N ASN A 104 -16.70 -0.46 -3.82
CA ASN A 104 -17.96 0.00 -4.39
C ASN A 104 -18.48 1.30 -3.74
N VAL A 105 -18.49 1.40 -2.41
CA VAL A 105 -19.02 2.60 -1.74
C VAL A 105 -18.06 3.79 -1.85
N CYS A 106 -16.76 3.52 -1.90
CA CYS A 106 -15.75 4.56 -2.10
C CYS A 106 -15.59 4.94 -3.58
N ASN A 107 -16.14 4.16 -4.52
CA ASN A 107 -15.92 4.27 -5.96
C ASN A 107 -14.43 4.19 -6.32
N ILE A 108 -13.76 3.19 -5.76
CA ILE A 108 -12.33 2.93 -5.96
C ILE A 108 -12.21 1.72 -6.87
N GLY A 109 -11.59 1.92 -8.02
CA GLY A 109 -11.25 0.86 -8.97
C GLY A 109 -9.75 0.66 -9.10
N LEU A 110 -9.36 -0.29 -9.95
CA LEU A 110 -7.98 -0.52 -10.34
C LEU A 110 -7.34 0.78 -10.88
N GLY A 111 -6.12 1.10 -10.44
CA GLY A 111 -5.42 2.32 -10.89
C GLY A 111 -5.94 3.62 -10.27
N ALA A 112 -6.81 3.56 -9.26
CA ALA A 112 -7.30 4.76 -8.59
C ALA A 112 -6.16 5.59 -7.98
N GLU A 113 -6.01 6.82 -8.47
CA GLU A 113 -4.97 7.74 -8.01
C GLU A 113 -5.07 7.98 -6.50
N GLY A 114 -3.92 7.96 -5.82
CA GLY A 114 -3.82 8.16 -4.38
C GLY A 114 -4.16 6.94 -3.53
N PHE A 115 -4.52 5.80 -4.13
CA PHE A 115 -4.64 4.50 -3.45
C PHE A 115 -3.67 3.44 -3.99
N CYS A 116 -2.92 3.79 -5.04
CA CYS A 116 -1.83 3.01 -5.58
C CYS A 116 -0.67 3.91 -6.03
N SER A 117 0.48 3.30 -6.29
CA SER A 117 1.66 4.05 -6.74
C SER A 117 1.40 4.78 -8.08
N PRO A 118 2.04 5.94 -8.33
CA PRO A 118 1.88 6.67 -9.58
C PRO A 118 2.18 5.82 -10.82
N LYS A 119 3.18 4.94 -10.73
CA LYS A 119 3.53 4.00 -11.80
C LYS A 119 2.35 3.10 -12.18
N ILE A 120 1.61 2.61 -11.19
CA ILE A 120 0.42 1.78 -11.40
C ILE A 120 -0.73 2.61 -11.97
N SER A 121 -1.06 3.74 -11.35
CA SER A 121 -2.16 4.58 -11.81
C SER A 121 -1.94 5.09 -13.24
N ASP A 122 -0.72 5.52 -13.58
CA ASP A 122 -0.40 6.03 -14.91
C ASP A 122 -0.41 4.93 -15.96
N SER A 123 -0.05 3.70 -15.61
CA SER A 123 -0.11 2.56 -16.53
C SER A 123 -1.55 2.10 -16.83
N LEU A 124 -2.49 2.42 -15.95
CA LEU A 124 -3.89 2.00 -16.05
C LEU A 124 -4.83 3.15 -16.47
N THR A 125 -4.32 4.38 -16.51
CA THR A 125 -5.07 5.54 -16.98
C THR A 125 -4.85 5.71 -18.47
N LEU A 126 -5.92 5.65 -19.26
CA LEU A 126 -5.88 5.88 -20.70
C LEU A 126 -6.10 7.36 -21.04
N VAL A 127 -5.33 7.87 -21.99
CA VAL A 127 -5.43 9.23 -22.51
C VAL A 127 -5.57 9.20 -24.02
N GLU A 128 -6.40 10.10 -24.57
CA GLU A 128 -6.54 10.28 -26.01
C GLU A 128 -5.64 11.42 -26.48
N LEU A 129 -4.78 11.13 -27.45
CA LEU A 129 -3.90 12.10 -28.09
C LEU A 129 -4.69 12.95 -29.12
N PRO A 130 -4.18 14.15 -29.50
CA PRO A 130 -4.85 15.00 -30.49
C PRO A 130 -5.07 14.35 -31.86
N ASN A 131 -4.30 13.31 -32.18
CA ASN A 131 -4.42 12.52 -33.41
C ASN A 131 -5.37 11.31 -33.28
N GLY A 132 -6.12 11.20 -32.17
CA GLY A 132 -7.13 10.17 -31.93
C GLY A 132 -6.59 8.82 -31.43
N PHE A 133 -5.28 8.71 -31.16
CA PHE A 133 -4.72 7.51 -30.55
C PHE A 133 -4.97 7.48 -29.04
N VAL A 134 -5.38 6.33 -28.52
CA VAL A 134 -5.56 6.11 -27.08
C VAL A 134 -4.36 5.32 -26.55
N ILE A 135 -3.63 5.91 -25.59
CA ILE A 135 -2.45 5.29 -24.97
C ILE A 135 -2.53 5.36 -23.44
N PRO A 136 -1.82 4.49 -22.71
CA PRO A 136 -1.61 4.68 -21.27
C PRO A 136 -0.87 5.99 -20.97
N LYS A 137 -1.23 6.66 -19.88
CA LYS A 137 -0.57 7.88 -19.39
C LYS A 137 0.92 7.65 -19.11
N SER A 138 1.32 6.43 -18.72
CA SER A 138 2.73 6.05 -18.53
C SER A 138 3.56 6.03 -19.82
N MET A 139 2.91 6.02 -20.98
CA MET A 139 3.58 6.14 -22.29
C MET A 139 3.67 7.58 -22.78
N LEU A 140 3.06 8.53 -22.08
CA LEU A 140 3.26 9.93 -22.42
C LEU A 140 4.73 10.27 -22.20
N PRO A 141 5.37 10.96 -23.16
CA PRO A 141 6.70 11.49 -22.92
C PRO A 141 6.63 12.43 -21.71
N GLU A 142 7.56 12.28 -20.78
CA GLU A 142 7.78 13.30 -19.76
C GLU A 142 8.16 14.59 -20.49
N PHE A 143 7.22 15.52 -20.63
CA PHE A 143 7.50 16.83 -21.17
C PHE A 143 8.43 17.53 -20.18
N LYS A 144 9.74 17.44 -20.43
CA LYS A 144 10.71 18.36 -19.85
C LYS A 144 10.32 19.73 -20.37
N PHE A 145 9.82 20.59 -19.51
CA PHE A 145 9.75 22.02 -19.84
C PHE A 145 11.17 22.45 -20.21
N VAL A 146 11.36 22.82 -21.48
CA VAL A 146 12.59 23.49 -21.90
C VAL A 146 12.47 24.89 -21.32
N VAL A 147 13.10 25.09 -20.17
CA VAL A 147 13.44 26.44 -19.72
C VAL A 147 14.62 26.85 -20.59
N GLU A 148 14.38 27.69 -21.59
CA GLU A 148 15.47 28.38 -22.27
C GLU A 148 16.12 29.32 -21.26
N ALA A 149 17.25 28.88 -20.70
CA ALA A 149 18.10 29.74 -19.90
C ALA A 149 18.77 30.78 -20.81
N ALA A 150 18.94 32.00 -20.32
CA ALA A 150 19.30 33.14 -21.16
C ALA A 150 20.77 33.12 -21.61
N ASN A 151 21.64 32.32 -20.98
CA ASN A 151 23.09 32.20 -21.25
C ASN A 151 23.65 30.78 -20.99
N ASP A 152 24.83 30.48 -21.58
CA ASP A 152 25.53 29.16 -21.48
C ASP A 152 25.93 28.74 -20.05
N GLU A 153 26.19 29.72 -19.17
CA GLU A 153 26.53 29.48 -17.75
C GLU A 153 25.31 28.92 -16.99
N GLU A 154 24.12 29.49 -17.23
CA GLU A 154 22.87 29.07 -16.59
C GLU A 154 22.42 27.68 -17.07
N THR A 155 22.72 27.31 -18.33
CA THR A 155 22.49 25.93 -18.81
C THR A 155 23.35 24.91 -18.09
N LYS A 156 24.63 25.21 -17.79
CA LYS A 156 25.49 24.31 -17.02
C LYS A 156 25.01 24.16 -15.58
N GLU A 157 24.66 25.26 -14.93
CA GLU A 157 24.12 25.24 -13.57
C GLU A 157 22.82 24.43 -13.48
N LEU A 158 21.94 24.56 -14.49
CA LEU A 158 20.70 23.79 -14.57
C LEU A 158 20.94 22.30 -14.82
N GLU A 159 21.88 21.95 -15.70
CA GLU A 159 22.27 20.55 -15.94
C GLU A 159 22.87 19.89 -14.70
N GLU A 160 23.75 20.61 -13.98
CA GLU A 160 24.33 20.16 -12.71
C GLU A 160 23.24 19.96 -11.65
N PHE A 161 22.33 20.93 -11.49
CA PHE A 161 21.19 20.82 -10.56
C PHE A 161 20.29 19.62 -10.87
N MET A 162 19.94 19.40 -12.14
CA MET A 162 19.12 18.27 -12.56
C MET A 162 19.82 16.93 -12.31
N ALA A 163 21.14 16.85 -12.55
CA ALA A 163 21.95 15.68 -12.26
C ALA A 163 22.04 15.42 -10.74
N GLU A 164 22.14 16.47 -9.92
CA GLU A 164 22.08 16.36 -8.46
C GLU A 164 20.73 15.84 -7.97
N GLN A 165 19.62 16.34 -8.51
CA GLN A 165 18.28 15.85 -8.19
C GLN A 165 18.10 14.38 -8.57
N GLN A 166 18.62 13.97 -9.72
CA GLN A 166 18.60 12.56 -10.14
C GLN A 166 19.45 11.69 -9.21
N ARG A 167 20.64 12.16 -8.80
CA ARG A 167 21.49 11.47 -7.83
C ARG A 167 20.84 11.39 -6.46
N HIS A 168 20.17 12.45 -6.00
CA HIS A 168 19.43 12.46 -4.74
C HIS A 168 18.28 11.45 -4.77
N LYS A 169 17.44 11.50 -5.82
CA LYS A 169 16.37 10.52 -6.01
C LYS A 169 16.90 9.09 -6.08
N ALA A 170 18.00 8.86 -6.79
CA ALA A 170 18.62 7.53 -6.88
C ALA A 170 19.17 7.05 -5.52
N ARG A 171 19.77 7.95 -4.72
CA ARG A 171 20.21 7.65 -3.35
C ARG A 171 19.03 7.35 -2.44
N GLU A 172 17.96 8.15 -2.48
CA GLU A 172 16.76 7.88 -1.70
C GLU A 172 16.12 6.53 -2.07
N ILE A 173 16.10 6.17 -3.36
CA ILE A 173 15.62 4.87 -3.83
C ILE A 173 16.53 3.75 -3.31
N ALA A 174 17.85 3.92 -3.37
CA ALA A 174 18.82 2.94 -2.87
C ALA A 174 18.72 2.75 -1.34
N GLU A 175 18.68 3.84 -0.58
CA GLU A 175 18.50 3.79 0.88
C GLU A 175 17.17 3.17 1.29
N LYS A 176 16.08 3.49 0.57
CA LYS A 176 14.79 2.82 0.78
C LYS A 176 14.95 1.31 0.54
N LYS A 177 15.54 0.92 -0.59
CA LYS A 177 15.79 -0.50 -0.93
C LYS A 177 16.64 -1.22 0.12
N ASP A 178 17.67 -0.58 0.66
CA ASP A 178 18.53 -1.14 1.70
C ASP A 178 17.79 -1.30 3.03
N ARG A 179 17.04 -0.27 3.47
CA ARG A 179 16.16 -0.35 4.65
C ARG A 179 15.11 -1.46 4.50
N HIS A 180 14.53 -1.62 3.32
CA HIS A 180 13.55 -2.69 3.04
C HIS A 180 14.20 -4.08 3.04
N ALA A 181 15.42 -4.24 2.52
CA ALA A 181 16.17 -5.50 2.59
C ALA A 181 16.45 -5.91 4.05
N GLU A 182 16.78 -4.96 4.93
CA GLU A 182 16.96 -5.21 6.36
C GLU A 182 15.67 -5.64 7.05
N ILE A 183 14.54 -4.98 6.75
CA ILE A 183 13.22 -5.34 7.29
C ILE A 183 12.83 -6.76 6.85
N ASN A 184 12.98 -7.09 5.56
CA ASN A 184 12.68 -8.42 5.04
C ASN A 184 13.55 -9.50 5.68
N GLN A 185 14.84 -9.22 5.93
CA GLN A 185 15.71 -10.14 6.65
C GLN A 185 15.28 -10.36 8.11
N LYS A 186 14.80 -9.32 8.81
CA LYS A 186 14.23 -9.45 10.16
C LYS A 186 12.96 -10.30 10.16
N ILE A 187 12.00 -9.99 9.29
CA ILE A 187 10.76 -10.77 9.15
C ILE A 187 11.06 -12.24 8.86
N ALA A 188 12.02 -12.52 7.97
CA ALA A 188 12.43 -13.89 7.65
C ALA A 188 13.06 -14.62 8.86
N LYS A 189 13.85 -13.92 9.68
CA LYS A 189 14.44 -14.47 10.91
C LYS A 189 13.36 -14.76 11.96
N ASP A 190 12.41 -13.86 12.15
CA ASP A 190 11.32 -14.01 13.12
C ASP A 190 10.37 -15.14 12.72
N LYS A 191 10.05 -15.28 11.43
CA LYS A 191 9.30 -16.46 10.91
C LYS A 191 10.03 -17.77 11.20
N LYS A 192 11.35 -17.83 10.98
CA LYS A 192 12.16 -19.03 11.30
C LYS A 192 12.18 -19.34 12.80
N ARG A 193 12.23 -18.31 13.65
CA ARG A 193 12.21 -18.47 15.10
C ARG A 193 10.86 -18.99 15.59
N LYS A 194 9.76 -18.36 15.17
CA LYS A 194 8.39 -18.81 15.47
C LYS A 194 8.15 -20.25 15.01
N LYS A 195 8.66 -20.63 13.82
CA LYS A 195 8.59 -22.02 13.34
C LYS A 195 9.35 -23.00 14.26
N LYS A 196 10.57 -22.66 14.69
CA LYS A 196 11.34 -23.49 15.64
C LYS A 196 10.66 -23.64 17.01
N GLU A 197 9.99 -22.59 17.48
CA GLU A 197 9.22 -22.62 18.74
C GLU A 197 8.00 -23.54 18.60
N ASN A 198 7.26 -23.42 17.49
CA ASN A 198 6.10 -24.27 17.20
C ASN A 198 6.46 -25.76 17.01
N ASP A 199 7.56 -26.05 16.31
CA ASP A 199 8.08 -27.42 16.13
C ASP A 199 8.53 -28.04 17.48
N LYS A 200 9.06 -27.22 18.40
CA LYS A 200 9.42 -27.67 19.76
C LYS A 200 8.20 -27.95 20.63
N GLU A 201 7.16 -27.12 20.54
CA GLU A 201 5.91 -27.35 21.27
C GLU A 201 5.26 -28.66 20.81
N LEU A 202 5.17 -28.90 19.50
CA LEU A 202 4.63 -30.14 18.94
C LEU A 202 5.43 -31.39 19.39
N GLY A 203 6.76 -31.31 19.41
CA GLY A 203 7.60 -32.42 19.89
C GLY A 203 7.51 -32.69 21.41
N LEU A 204 7.03 -31.74 22.21
CA LEU A 204 6.77 -31.95 23.65
C LEU A 204 5.47 -32.73 23.90
N PHE A 205 4.50 -32.66 22.98
CA PHE A 205 3.24 -33.41 23.09
C PHE A 205 3.38 -34.89 22.69
N ASP A 206 4.34 -35.23 21.84
CA ASP A 206 4.60 -36.61 21.39
C ASP A 206 5.40 -37.47 22.39
N LEU A 207 5.97 -36.87 23.45
CA LEU A 207 6.75 -37.56 24.50
C LEU A 207 5.94 -37.96 25.74
N ASN A 208 4.62 -37.70 25.74
CA ASN A 208 3.71 -37.96 26.87
C ASN A 208 2.60 -39.00 26.56
N LEU A 209 2.80 -39.89 25.57
CA LEU A 209 1.91 -41.03 25.31
C LEU A 209 2.60 -42.38 25.59
#